data_AF-A0A8J2EPB0-F1
#
_entry.id   AF-A0A8J2EPB0-F1
#
_cell.length_a   1.000
_cell.length_b   1.000
_cell.length_c   1.000
_cell.angle_alpha   90.00
_cell.angle_beta   90.00
_cell.angle_gamma   90.00
#
_symmetry.space_group_name_H-M   'P 1'
#
loop_
_entity.id
_entity.type
_entity.pdbx_description
1 polymer ?
#
loop_
_entity_poly.entity_id
_entity_poly.type
_entity_poly.pdbx_seq_one_letter_code
_entity_poly.pdbx_strand_id
1 'polypeptide(L)'
;MILQFGTMKFVLLIWLAAIIKCNEGGEWTYCYPDSCRGERHTLCEYGEWRRGPECNRVITNFVTDEEKREILETHNMLRRKVAAGLETRGNPGPQPRGIIPDLRWDRRLAIIAQAWANQCIFKHDPCRDVKRFRVGQNVGYTGNSSRSFDKLSVIITNYWYDEVANFTNNLVKNYKGEEEEAPVYSHYTAIVWGSTRKIGCGLTRHFTNRSMYRTHLVCNYGPRGNWIGEPMLNIKKIIYLNQNIRRFP
;
A
#
# COMPACT_ATOMS: atom_id res chain seq x y z
N MET A 1 -81.87 -6.16 -28.18
CA MET A 1 -81.81 -4.77 -28.65
C MET A 1 -80.34 -4.39 -28.77
N ILE A 2 -79.91 -4.26 -30.02
CA ILE A 2 -78.55 -3.88 -30.44
C ILE A 2 -78.31 -2.43 -30.04
N LEU A 3 -77.08 -2.08 -29.64
CA LEU A 3 -76.42 -0.85 -30.10
C LEU A 3 -74.92 -0.92 -29.82
N GLN A 4 -74.17 -0.66 -30.88
CA GLN A 4 -72.73 -0.82 -31.07
C GLN A 4 -72.16 0.58 -31.32
N PHE A 5 -71.15 1.02 -30.57
CA PHE A 5 -70.23 2.13 -30.89
C PHE A 5 -69.05 1.98 -29.91
N GLY A 6 -67.77 2.10 -30.24
CA GLY A 6 -67.02 2.35 -31.46
C GLY A 6 -65.54 2.16 -31.09
N THR A 7 -64.74 1.71 -32.04
CA THR A 7 -63.31 1.38 -31.87
C THR A 7 -62.45 2.63 -31.71
N MET A 8 -61.50 2.62 -30.77
CA MET A 8 -60.31 3.47 -30.87
C MET A 8 -59.06 2.69 -30.43
N LYS A 9 -58.19 2.44 -31.40
CA LYS A 9 -56.87 1.83 -31.24
C LYS A 9 -55.97 2.77 -30.42
N PHE A 10 -55.29 2.23 -29.42
CA PHE A 10 -53.98 2.74 -29.01
C PHE A 10 -52.98 1.60 -28.95
N VAL A 11 -51.90 1.80 -29.70
CA VAL A 11 -50.70 0.98 -29.84
C VAL A 11 -49.80 1.20 -28.61
N LEU A 12 -48.81 0.32 -28.41
CA LEU A 12 -47.62 0.44 -27.54
C LEU A 12 -47.90 0.12 -26.03
N LEU A 13 -47.29 -0.89 -25.39
CA LEU A 13 -45.89 -1.30 -25.41
C LEU A 13 -45.72 -2.79 -25.05
N ILE A 14 -44.93 -3.49 -25.85
CA ILE A 14 -44.25 -4.73 -25.47
C ILE A 14 -43.21 -4.33 -24.41
N TRP A 15 -43.53 -4.51 -23.13
CA TRP A 15 -42.50 -4.52 -22.09
C TRP A 15 -41.89 -5.91 -22.02
N LEU A 16 -40.80 -6.07 -22.76
CA LEU A 16 -39.73 -7.02 -22.46
C LEU A 16 -39.40 -6.90 -20.98
N ALA A 17 -39.89 -7.84 -20.17
CA ALA A 17 -39.20 -8.20 -18.95
C ALA A 17 -37.90 -8.89 -19.39
N ALA A 18 -36.91 -8.09 -19.76
CA ALA A 18 -35.52 -8.50 -19.67
C ALA A 18 -35.31 -8.83 -18.19
N ILE A 19 -35.44 -10.11 -17.85
CA ILE A 19 -34.92 -10.66 -16.60
C ILE A 19 -33.43 -10.38 -16.68
N ILE A 20 -33.03 -9.27 -16.06
CA ILE A 20 -31.65 -8.97 -15.76
C ILE A 20 -31.18 -10.17 -14.94
N LYS A 21 -30.43 -11.08 -15.56
CA LYS A 21 -29.49 -11.93 -14.82
C LYS A 21 -28.53 -10.96 -14.15
N CYS A 22 -28.84 -10.57 -12.91
CA CYS A 22 -27.80 -10.09 -12.02
C CYS A 22 -26.75 -11.19 -11.98
N ASN A 23 -25.54 -10.84 -12.36
CA ASN A 23 -24.43 -11.74 -12.56
C ASN A 23 -24.02 -12.31 -11.18
N GLU A 24 -24.58 -13.44 -10.77
CA GLU A 24 -24.34 -14.08 -9.47
C GLU A 24 -22.87 -14.49 -9.22
N GLY A 25 -21.96 -14.30 -10.18
CA GLY A 25 -20.52 -14.60 -10.05
C GLY A 25 -19.57 -13.40 -9.94
N GLY A 26 -20.07 -12.15 -10.05
CA GLY A 26 -19.20 -10.96 -10.12
C GLY A 26 -18.78 -10.37 -8.78
N GLU A 27 -19.66 -10.41 -7.78
CA GLU A 27 -19.45 -9.75 -6.49
C GLU A 27 -18.64 -10.62 -5.51
N TRP A 28 -18.93 -11.92 -5.46
CA TRP A 28 -18.20 -12.89 -4.62
C TRP A 28 -16.71 -12.97 -4.94
N THR A 29 -16.33 -13.06 -6.22
CA THR A 29 -14.92 -13.14 -6.66
C THR A 29 -14.12 -11.89 -6.31
N TYR A 30 -14.78 -10.72 -6.26
CA TYR A 30 -14.14 -9.47 -5.88
C TYR A 30 -13.99 -9.34 -4.36
N CYS A 31 -14.94 -9.87 -3.59
CA CYS A 31 -14.91 -9.90 -2.14
C CYS A 31 -13.94 -10.94 -1.57
N TYR A 32 -13.69 -12.02 -2.30
CA TYR A 32 -12.80 -13.11 -1.92
C TYR A 32 -11.88 -13.46 -3.10
N PRO A 33 -10.94 -12.58 -3.45
CA PRO A 33 -10.00 -12.89 -4.52
C PRO A 33 -9.12 -14.08 -4.10
N ASP A 34 -8.84 -15.00 -5.03
CA ASP A 34 -8.03 -16.21 -4.76
C ASP A 34 -6.68 -15.89 -4.09
N SER A 35 -6.11 -14.72 -4.43
CA SER A 35 -4.84 -14.25 -3.86
C SER A 35 -4.90 -13.97 -2.35
N CYS A 36 -6.09 -13.90 -1.78
CA CYS A 36 -6.36 -13.70 -0.37
C CYS A 36 -6.69 -14.97 0.41
N ARG A 37 -6.58 -16.16 -0.21
CA ARG A 37 -6.63 -17.47 0.50
C ARG A 37 -7.86 -17.63 1.42
N GLY A 38 -9.02 -17.15 0.98
CA GLY A 38 -10.28 -17.22 1.74
C GLY A 38 -10.58 -16.01 2.63
N GLU A 39 -9.63 -15.08 2.79
CA GLU A 39 -9.86 -13.84 3.53
C GLU A 39 -10.74 -12.86 2.74
N ARG A 40 -11.65 -12.19 3.45
CA ARG A 40 -12.52 -11.18 2.87
C ARG A 40 -11.75 -9.89 2.62
N HIS A 41 -11.88 -9.34 1.41
CA HIS A 41 -11.17 -8.13 1.00
C HIS A 41 -11.64 -6.91 1.79
N THR A 42 -10.71 -6.04 2.21
CA THR A 42 -10.97 -4.84 3.03
C THR A 42 -12.11 -3.97 2.52
N LEU A 43 -12.17 -3.71 1.21
CA LEU A 43 -13.26 -2.94 0.62
C LEU A 43 -14.62 -3.65 0.60
N CYS A 44 -14.66 -4.98 0.68
CA CYS A 44 -15.91 -5.72 0.79
C CYS A 44 -16.40 -5.83 2.24
N GLU A 45 -15.48 -5.83 3.20
CA GLU A 45 -15.82 -5.85 4.63
C GLU A 45 -16.27 -4.46 5.12
N TYR A 46 -15.53 -3.42 4.75
CA TYR A 46 -15.75 -2.08 5.30
C TYR A 46 -16.27 -1.07 4.27
N GLY A 47 -16.20 -1.35 2.96
CA GLY A 47 -16.38 -0.29 1.95
C GLY A 47 -15.29 0.78 2.05
N GLU A 48 -15.49 1.90 1.37
CA GLU A 48 -14.46 2.97 1.33
C GLU A 48 -14.49 3.89 2.56
N TRP A 49 -15.67 4.08 3.16
CA TRP A 49 -15.93 5.18 4.10
C TRP A 49 -16.28 4.75 5.52
N ARG A 50 -16.56 3.45 5.75
CA ARG A 50 -16.98 2.96 7.07
C ARG A 50 -15.85 3.16 8.07
N ARG A 51 -16.21 3.68 9.24
CA ARG A 51 -15.28 3.89 10.35
C ARG A 51 -15.40 2.74 11.33
N GLY A 52 -14.24 2.26 11.80
CA GLY A 52 -14.17 1.23 12.82
C GLY A 52 -14.44 1.80 14.22
N PRO A 53 -14.80 0.95 15.19
CA PRO A 53 -15.08 1.37 16.56
C PRO A 53 -13.84 1.92 17.29
N GLU A 54 -12.63 1.50 16.89
CA GLU A 54 -11.37 2.02 17.46
C GLU A 54 -11.06 3.46 16.99
N CYS A 55 -11.68 3.90 15.90
CA CYS A 55 -11.63 5.29 15.45
C CYS A 55 -12.57 6.17 16.27
N ASN A 56 -12.19 6.38 17.53
CA ASN A 56 -12.73 7.43 18.39
C ASN A 56 -12.62 8.81 17.71
N ARG A 57 -13.26 9.85 18.28
CA ARG A 57 -13.16 11.30 17.93
C ARG A 57 -12.23 11.63 16.75
N VAL A 58 -12.70 11.34 15.53
CA VAL A 58 -11.93 11.53 14.29
C VAL A 58 -11.80 13.02 14.00
N ILE A 59 -10.61 13.42 13.60
CA ILE A 59 -10.26 14.81 13.27
C ILE A 59 -10.11 14.96 11.76
N THR A 60 -9.35 14.07 11.12
CA THR A 60 -9.26 13.96 9.65
C THR A 60 -9.11 12.50 9.25
N ASN A 61 -9.62 12.10 8.09
CA ASN A 61 -9.58 10.73 7.60
C ASN A 61 -9.35 10.64 6.09
N PHE A 62 -8.45 11.48 5.60
CA PHE A 62 -8.02 11.53 4.21
C PHE A 62 -6.58 12.03 4.14
N VAL A 63 -5.92 11.72 3.02
CA VAL A 63 -4.61 12.25 2.67
C VAL A 63 -4.81 13.45 1.75
N THR A 64 -4.30 14.61 2.13
CA THR A 64 -4.28 15.81 1.28
C THR A 64 -3.31 15.66 0.11
N ASP A 65 -3.41 16.51 -0.92
CA ASP A 65 -2.44 16.50 -2.02
C ASP A 65 -1.01 16.88 -1.57
N GLU A 66 -0.90 17.76 -0.57
CA GLU A 66 0.38 18.09 0.08
C GLU A 66 1.02 16.87 0.73
N GLU A 67 0.26 16.16 1.57
CA GLU A 67 0.72 14.96 2.25
C GLU A 67 1.02 13.81 1.29
N LYS A 68 0.22 13.66 0.24
CA LYS A 68 0.48 12.69 -0.83
C LYS A 68 1.83 12.96 -1.51
N ARG A 69 2.13 14.23 -1.79
CA ARG A 69 3.43 14.62 -2.34
C ARG A 69 4.55 14.36 -1.34
N GLU A 70 4.38 14.77 -0.09
CA GLU A 70 5.32 14.50 0.99
C GLU A 70 5.66 13.00 1.12
N ILE A 71 4.63 12.14 1.14
CA ILE A 71 4.79 10.68 1.18
C ILE A 71 5.61 10.22 -0.03
N LEU A 72 5.22 10.60 -1.25
CA LEU A 72 5.84 10.11 -2.47
C LEU A 72 7.29 10.57 -2.61
N GLU A 73 7.56 11.84 -2.32
CA GLU A 73 8.89 12.44 -2.36
C GLU A 73 9.81 11.83 -1.31
N THR A 74 9.31 11.63 -0.08
CA THR A 74 10.09 10.99 0.99
C THR A 74 10.48 9.57 0.59
N HIS A 75 9.54 8.76 0.11
CA HIS A 75 9.85 7.40 -0.35
C HIS A 75 10.86 7.39 -1.49
N ASN A 76 10.69 8.25 -2.51
CA ASN A 76 11.56 8.28 -3.68
C ASN A 76 12.95 8.85 -3.36
N MET A 77 13.06 9.80 -2.43
CA MET A 77 14.35 10.25 -1.90
C MET A 77 15.11 9.09 -1.22
N LEU A 78 14.45 8.35 -0.34
CA LEU A 78 15.05 7.21 0.38
C LEU A 78 15.44 6.08 -0.58
N ARG A 79 14.58 5.76 -1.54
CA ARG A 79 14.86 4.77 -2.60
C ARG A 79 16.07 5.15 -3.44
N ARG A 80 16.20 6.43 -3.83
CA ARG A 80 17.37 6.94 -4.56
C ARG A 80 18.65 6.88 -3.72
N LYS A 81 18.57 7.17 -2.41
CA LYS A 81 19.71 7.05 -1.48
C LYS A 81 20.28 5.62 -1.47
N VAL A 82 19.43 4.61 -1.28
CA VAL A 82 19.85 3.20 -1.30
C VAL A 82 20.29 2.77 -2.70
N ALA A 83 19.57 3.16 -3.76
CA ALA A 83 19.93 2.83 -5.14
C ALA A 83 21.35 3.32 -5.51
N ALA A 84 21.73 4.50 -5.01
CA ALA A 84 23.05 5.09 -5.20
C ALA A 84 24.14 4.46 -4.31
N GLY A 85 23.80 3.59 -3.37
CA GLY A 85 24.75 3.04 -2.39
C GLY A 85 25.18 4.03 -1.32
N LEU A 86 24.36 5.04 -1.02
CA LEU A 86 24.65 6.10 -0.05
C LEU A 86 24.09 5.79 1.35
N GLU A 87 23.44 4.64 1.55
CA GLU A 87 22.98 4.19 2.86
C GLU A 87 24.06 3.33 3.51
N THR A 88 24.81 3.95 4.42
CA THR A 88 25.95 3.33 5.09
C THR A 88 25.55 2.43 6.26
N ARG A 89 24.32 2.55 6.75
CA ARG A 89 23.80 1.78 7.89
C ARG A 89 23.47 0.33 7.52
N GLY A 90 23.37 -0.51 8.54
CA GLY A 90 23.09 -1.95 8.45
C GLY A 90 23.82 -2.73 9.53
N ASN A 91 23.43 -3.98 9.73
CA ASN A 91 24.07 -4.86 10.71
C ASN A 91 24.32 -6.29 10.17
N PRO A 92 25.40 -6.55 9.41
CA PRO A 92 26.35 -5.56 8.88
C PRO A 92 25.79 -4.76 7.69
N GLY A 93 26.27 -3.52 7.54
CA GLY A 93 26.12 -2.69 6.35
C GLY A 93 27.41 -2.63 5.52
N PRO A 94 27.57 -1.64 4.63
CA PRO A 94 26.54 -0.72 4.13
C PRO A 94 25.54 -1.45 3.22
N GLN A 95 24.43 -0.78 2.89
CA GLN A 95 23.48 -1.31 1.92
C GLN A 95 24.07 -1.23 0.50
N PRO A 96 23.96 -2.29 -0.31
CA PRO A 96 24.55 -2.29 -1.64
C PRO A 96 23.76 -1.40 -2.59
N ARG A 97 24.48 -0.73 -3.50
CA ARG A 97 23.86 -0.01 -4.62
C ARG A 97 23.07 -0.96 -5.52
N GLY A 98 21.99 -0.48 -6.12
CA GLY A 98 21.10 -1.33 -6.90
C GLY A 98 20.09 -0.58 -7.76
N ILE A 99 19.21 -1.34 -8.40
CA ILE A 99 18.10 -0.79 -9.18
C ILE A 99 16.86 -0.71 -8.30
N ILE A 100 16.53 0.51 -7.88
CA ILE A 100 15.31 0.81 -7.11
C ILE A 100 14.61 2.00 -7.79
N PRO A 101 13.64 1.75 -8.70
CA PRO A 101 12.95 2.82 -9.42
C PRO A 101 12.04 3.64 -8.50
N ASP A 102 11.80 4.90 -8.85
CA ASP A 102 10.83 5.74 -8.14
C ASP A 102 9.41 5.13 -8.18
N LEU A 103 8.72 5.24 -7.05
CA LEU A 103 7.32 4.90 -6.91
C LEU A 103 6.46 5.96 -7.60
N ARG A 104 5.29 5.52 -8.07
CA ARG A 104 4.21 6.40 -8.54
C ARG A 104 2.97 6.18 -7.70
N TRP A 105 2.24 7.25 -7.42
CA TRP A 105 0.99 7.13 -6.69
C TRP A 105 -0.03 6.27 -7.46
N ASP A 106 -0.76 5.43 -6.75
CA ASP A 106 -1.84 4.59 -7.27
C ASP A 106 -3.11 4.83 -6.47
N ARG A 107 -4.11 5.40 -7.15
CA ARG A 107 -5.39 5.78 -6.52
C ARG A 107 -6.10 4.56 -5.93
N ARG A 108 -6.04 3.40 -6.58
CA ARG A 108 -6.74 2.21 -6.11
C ARG A 108 -6.11 1.67 -4.82
N LEU A 109 -4.78 1.64 -4.76
CA LEU A 109 -4.08 1.29 -3.51
C LEU A 109 -4.41 2.25 -2.37
N ALA A 110 -4.50 3.55 -2.66
CA ALA A 110 -4.84 4.57 -1.68
C ALA A 110 -6.27 4.42 -1.13
N ILE A 111 -7.25 4.12 -1.98
CA ILE A 111 -8.63 3.85 -1.55
C ILE A 111 -8.68 2.67 -0.58
N ILE A 112 -8.00 1.56 -0.90
CA ILE A 112 -7.94 0.38 -0.03
C ILE A 112 -7.22 0.70 1.28
N ALA A 113 -6.10 1.42 1.21
CA ALA A 113 -5.34 1.85 2.39
C ALA A 113 -6.16 2.78 3.29
N GLN A 114 -6.97 3.68 2.71
CA GLN A 114 -7.84 4.58 3.46
C GLN A 114 -8.99 3.82 4.14
N ALA A 115 -9.59 2.85 3.46
CA ALA A 115 -10.58 1.98 4.07
C ALA A 115 -10.02 1.27 5.30
N TRP A 116 -8.77 0.79 5.26
CA TRP A 116 -8.13 0.20 6.43
C TRP A 116 -7.74 1.23 7.50
N ALA A 117 -7.19 2.38 7.12
CA ALA A 117 -6.85 3.45 8.05
C ALA A 117 -8.09 3.98 8.80
N ASN A 118 -9.27 3.94 8.16
CA ASN A 118 -10.56 4.27 8.78
C ASN A 118 -10.99 3.27 9.87
N GLN A 119 -10.25 2.19 10.11
CA GLN A 119 -10.51 1.27 11.21
C GLN A 119 -9.69 1.59 12.46
N CYS A 120 -8.61 2.37 12.35
CA CYS A 120 -7.71 2.75 13.46
C CYS A 120 -7.11 1.56 14.23
N ILE A 121 -7.02 0.40 13.60
CA ILE A 121 -6.43 -0.80 14.19
C ILE A 121 -4.96 -0.87 13.78
N PHE A 122 -4.05 -0.90 14.76
CA PHE A 122 -2.62 -1.02 14.50
C PHE A 122 -2.22 -2.48 14.22
N LYS A 123 -2.64 -2.97 13.05
CA LYS A 123 -2.27 -4.27 12.48
C LYS A 123 -2.45 -4.24 10.97
N HIS A 124 -2.02 -5.28 10.28
CA HIS A 124 -2.31 -5.49 8.86
C HIS A 124 -3.75 -5.97 8.64
N ASP A 125 -4.44 -5.47 7.62
CA ASP A 125 -5.70 -6.05 7.14
C ASP A 125 -5.51 -7.46 6.55
N PRO A 126 -6.53 -8.33 6.60
CA PRO A 126 -6.41 -9.70 6.08
C PRO A 126 -6.17 -9.75 4.56
N CYS A 127 -6.83 -8.87 3.79
CA CYS A 127 -6.78 -8.92 2.33
C CYS A 127 -6.94 -7.54 1.68
N ARG A 128 -5.97 -7.15 0.86
CA ARG A 128 -5.90 -5.83 0.18
C ARG A 128 -5.44 -5.92 -1.29
N ASP A 129 -5.40 -7.14 -1.82
CA ASP A 129 -4.85 -7.41 -3.14
C ASP A 129 -5.73 -6.82 -4.24
N VAL A 130 -5.09 -6.42 -5.34
CA VAL A 130 -5.79 -5.92 -6.53
C VAL A 130 -5.62 -6.92 -7.66
N LYS A 131 -6.53 -6.91 -8.64
CA LYS A 131 -6.46 -7.79 -9.82
C LYS A 131 -5.08 -7.82 -10.51
N ARG A 132 -4.32 -6.72 -10.42
CA ARG A 132 -3.01 -6.56 -11.05
C ARG A 132 -1.89 -7.32 -10.35
N PHE A 133 -1.94 -7.48 -9.02
CA PHE A 133 -0.87 -8.04 -8.21
C PHE A 133 -1.27 -8.15 -6.72
N ARG A 134 -0.53 -8.98 -5.99
CA ARG A 134 -0.55 -8.97 -4.52
C ARG A 134 0.04 -7.68 -3.98
N VAL A 135 -0.43 -7.21 -2.83
CA VAL A 135 -0.15 -5.88 -2.29
C VAL A 135 0.55 -5.97 -0.93
N GLY A 136 1.69 -5.29 -0.81
CA GLY A 136 2.41 -5.12 0.46
C GLY A 136 1.81 -3.97 1.26
N GLN A 137 2.14 -3.88 2.55
CA GLN A 137 1.63 -2.81 3.40
C GLN A 137 2.64 -2.43 4.50
N ASN A 138 2.77 -1.14 4.76
CA ASN A 138 3.33 -0.61 6.00
C ASN A 138 2.21 0.07 6.79
N VAL A 139 2.20 -0.13 8.10
CA VAL A 139 1.28 0.54 9.03
C VAL A 139 2.11 1.24 10.09
N GLY A 140 1.75 2.46 10.44
CA GLY A 140 2.53 3.29 11.34
C GLY A 140 1.65 4.30 12.04
N TYR A 141 2.14 4.82 13.17
CA TYR A 141 1.47 5.92 13.85
C TYR A 141 2.45 6.80 14.61
N THR A 142 2.06 8.06 14.80
CA THR A 142 2.63 8.92 15.85
C THR A 142 1.54 9.37 16.81
N GLY A 143 1.92 9.83 17.99
CA GLY A 143 1.00 10.28 19.02
C GLY A 143 1.53 11.50 19.77
N ASN A 144 0.65 12.45 20.07
CA ASN A 144 0.95 13.66 20.83
C ASN A 144 -0.13 13.90 21.90
N SER A 145 0.26 14.46 23.06
CA SER A 145 -0.68 14.86 24.13
C SER A 145 -1.47 16.12 23.77
N SER A 146 -0.88 17.01 22.97
CA SER A 146 -1.53 18.20 22.41
C SER A 146 -2.13 17.91 21.04
N ARG A 147 -3.08 18.74 20.57
CA ARG A 147 -3.69 18.63 19.23
C ARG A 147 -2.71 19.10 18.13
N SER A 148 -1.56 18.43 18.06
CA SER A 148 -0.51 18.64 17.07
C SER A 148 -0.23 17.32 16.37
N PHE A 149 0.08 17.40 15.08
CA PHE A 149 0.32 16.23 14.25
C PHE A 149 1.65 16.40 13.52
N ASP A 150 2.51 15.40 13.66
CA ASP A 150 3.78 15.39 12.95
C ASP A 150 3.57 15.31 11.43
N LYS A 151 4.59 15.76 10.71
CA LYS A 151 4.77 15.47 9.29
C LYS A 151 4.74 13.95 9.06
N LEU A 152 4.12 13.51 7.97
CA LEU A 152 4.03 12.06 7.67
C LEU A 152 5.41 11.47 7.38
N SER A 153 6.36 12.28 6.93
CA SER A 153 7.75 11.90 6.76
C SER A 153 8.37 11.34 8.03
N VAL A 154 7.95 11.79 9.22
CA VAL A 154 8.44 11.27 10.52
C VAL A 154 8.13 9.77 10.67
N ILE A 155 6.91 9.34 10.32
CA ILE A 155 6.54 7.91 10.31
C ILE A 155 7.45 7.16 9.33
N ILE A 156 7.60 7.70 8.12
CA ILE A 156 8.34 7.05 7.04
C ILE A 156 9.84 6.94 7.35
N THR A 157 10.46 7.98 7.89
CA THR A 157 11.90 8.01 8.18
C THR A 157 12.23 7.31 9.48
N ASN A 158 11.65 7.75 10.59
CA ASN A 158 12.13 7.39 11.92
C ASN A 158 11.62 6.02 12.39
N TYR A 159 10.46 5.59 11.89
CA TYR A 159 9.84 4.33 12.32
C TYR A 159 9.96 3.25 11.26
N TRP A 160 9.81 3.57 9.98
CA TRP A 160 9.91 2.57 8.92
C TRP A 160 11.31 2.45 8.32
N TYR A 161 11.91 3.55 7.87
CA TYR A 161 13.17 3.50 7.15
C TYR A 161 14.38 3.26 8.06
N ASP A 162 14.37 3.81 9.28
CA ASP A 162 15.46 3.67 10.25
C ASP A 162 15.66 2.23 10.75
N GLU A 163 14.71 1.33 10.49
CA GLU A 163 14.90 -0.11 10.66
C GLU A 163 16.06 -0.67 9.82
N VAL A 164 16.56 0.07 8.82
CA VAL A 164 17.79 -0.28 8.09
C VAL A 164 18.97 -0.52 9.03
N ALA A 165 19.01 0.11 10.20
CA ALA A 165 20.04 -0.14 11.21
C ALA A 165 20.05 -1.60 11.69
N ASN A 166 18.92 -2.29 11.64
CA ASN A 166 18.76 -3.69 12.01
C ASN A 166 18.82 -4.66 10.81
N PHE A 167 18.99 -4.15 9.58
CA PHE A 167 19.01 -4.97 8.37
C PHE A 167 20.44 -5.32 7.94
N THR A 168 20.70 -6.61 7.70
CA THR A 168 21.97 -7.08 7.15
C THR A 168 21.97 -7.04 5.63
N ASN A 169 23.05 -6.53 5.02
CA ASN A 169 23.25 -6.57 3.58
C ASN A 169 23.32 -7.99 2.98
N ASN A 170 23.56 -9.02 3.79
CA ASN A 170 23.58 -10.42 3.39
C ASN A 170 22.19 -10.90 2.90
N LEU A 171 21.12 -10.28 3.39
CA LEU A 171 19.73 -10.64 3.05
C LEU A 171 19.21 -9.95 1.78
N VAL A 172 20.00 -9.08 1.16
CA VAL A 172 19.58 -8.34 -0.04
C VAL A 172 19.23 -9.26 -1.21
N LYS A 173 19.94 -10.39 -1.36
CA LYS A 173 19.72 -11.33 -2.47
C LYS A 173 18.72 -12.44 -2.14
N ASN A 174 18.45 -12.67 -0.86
CA ASN A 174 17.64 -13.77 -0.37
C ASN A 174 16.96 -13.28 0.90
N TYR A 175 15.88 -12.52 0.73
CA TYR A 175 15.15 -11.94 1.84
C TYR A 175 14.64 -13.04 2.76
N LYS A 176 14.79 -12.82 4.07
CA LYS A 176 14.26 -13.69 5.11
C LYS A 176 13.23 -12.92 5.91
N GLY A 177 12.23 -13.65 6.37
CA GLY A 177 11.15 -13.19 7.23
C GLY A 177 10.36 -14.41 7.66
N GLU A 178 9.46 -14.22 8.61
CA GLU A 178 8.58 -15.29 9.09
C GLU A 178 7.15 -14.95 8.69
N GLU A 179 6.34 -15.98 8.41
CA GLU A 179 4.94 -15.76 8.02
C GLU A 179 4.10 -15.25 9.21
N GLU A 180 4.47 -15.64 10.43
CA GLU A 180 3.75 -15.30 11.67
C GLU A 180 4.22 -13.96 12.28
N GLU A 181 5.52 -13.67 12.23
CA GLU A 181 6.10 -12.43 12.74
C GLU A 181 7.03 -11.77 11.71
N ALA A 182 6.61 -10.61 11.19
CA ALA A 182 7.45 -9.88 10.26
C ALA A 182 8.72 -9.40 10.99
N PRO A 183 9.91 -9.52 10.37
CA PRO A 183 11.14 -9.09 11.02
C PRO A 183 11.13 -7.57 11.25
N VAL A 184 11.91 -7.11 12.22
CA VAL A 184 12.03 -5.70 12.61
C VAL A 184 12.41 -4.76 11.47
N TYR A 185 12.94 -5.27 10.35
CA TYR A 185 13.30 -4.49 9.15
C TYR A 185 12.29 -4.56 8.01
N SER A 186 11.11 -5.12 8.26
CA SER A 186 10.09 -5.37 7.23
C SER A 186 9.53 -4.07 6.63
N HIS A 187 9.39 -3.00 7.40
CA HIS A 187 8.91 -1.72 6.86
C HIS A 187 9.98 -1.06 5.99
N TYR A 188 11.25 -1.07 6.41
CA TYR A 188 12.37 -0.57 5.62
C TYR A 188 12.44 -1.31 4.27
N THR A 189 12.44 -2.64 4.31
CA THR A 189 12.58 -3.46 3.09
C THR A 189 11.40 -3.27 2.13
N ALA A 190 10.18 -3.03 2.63
CA ALA A 190 9.04 -2.68 1.79
C ALA A 190 9.22 -1.32 1.07
N ILE A 191 9.81 -0.32 1.73
CA ILE A 191 10.09 1.00 1.15
C ILE A 191 11.08 0.87 -0.01
N VAL A 192 12.14 0.08 0.15
CA VAL A 192 13.26 0.02 -0.82
C VAL A 192 13.17 -1.17 -1.78
N TRP A 193 12.06 -1.91 -1.76
CA TRP A 193 11.90 -3.08 -2.60
C TRP A 193 11.98 -2.73 -4.10
N GLY A 194 12.90 -3.39 -4.80
CA GLY A 194 13.34 -3.06 -6.14
C GLY A 194 12.34 -3.41 -7.24
N SER A 195 11.36 -4.29 -6.99
CA SER A 195 10.27 -4.61 -7.94
C SER A 195 8.99 -3.80 -7.69
N THR A 196 8.83 -3.18 -6.52
CA THR A 196 7.68 -2.31 -6.20
C THR A 196 7.72 -1.05 -7.06
N ARG A 197 6.58 -0.65 -7.61
CA ARG A 197 6.44 0.51 -8.53
C ARG A 197 5.38 1.51 -8.11
N LYS A 198 4.46 1.09 -7.26
CA LYS A 198 3.24 1.82 -6.92
C LYS A 198 3.10 1.94 -5.42
N ILE A 199 2.60 3.07 -4.97
CA ILE A 199 2.23 3.32 -3.59
C ILE A 199 0.89 4.02 -3.54
N GLY A 200 0.05 3.69 -2.57
CA GLY A 200 -1.12 4.49 -2.22
C GLY A 200 -1.37 4.37 -0.74
N CYS A 201 -1.58 5.50 -0.08
CA CYS A 201 -1.71 5.54 1.37
C CYS A 201 -3.05 6.11 1.81
N GLY A 202 -3.46 5.74 3.00
CA GLY A 202 -4.61 6.24 3.73
C GLY A 202 -4.21 6.73 5.11
N LEU A 203 -4.95 7.71 5.63
CA LEU A 203 -4.61 8.42 6.85
C LEU A 203 -5.84 8.65 7.70
N THR A 204 -5.73 8.41 9.00
CA THR A 204 -6.73 8.81 10.00
C THR A 204 -6.05 9.48 11.18
N ARG A 205 -6.40 10.73 11.44
CA ARG A 205 -6.08 11.46 12.67
C ARG A 205 -7.27 11.44 13.60
N HIS A 206 -7.06 10.99 14.84
CA HIS A 206 -8.13 10.87 15.83
C HIS A 206 -7.61 11.09 17.24
N PHE A 207 -8.51 11.41 18.17
CA PHE A 207 -8.20 11.41 19.60
C PHE A 207 -8.54 10.05 20.19
N THR A 208 -7.53 9.35 20.69
CA THR A 208 -7.64 7.99 21.23
C THR A 208 -8.23 7.97 22.63
N ASN A 209 -8.75 6.81 23.06
CA ASN A 209 -9.19 6.57 24.45
C ASN A 209 -8.05 6.64 25.49
N ARG A 210 -6.79 6.70 25.04
CA ARG A 210 -5.60 6.92 25.89
C ARG A 210 -5.22 8.39 26.01
N SER A 211 -6.14 9.29 25.70
CA SER A 211 -5.96 10.75 25.76
C SER A 211 -4.81 11.28 24.90
N MET A 212 -4.56 10.64 23.75
CA MET A 212 -3.54 11.07 22.78
C MET A 212 -4.16 11.37 21.42
N TYR A 213 -3.71 12.46 20.79
CA TYR A 213 -3.94 12.75 19.38
C TYR A 213 -3.01 11.87 18.56
N ARG A 214 -3.59 10.98 17.75
CA ARG A 214 -2.85 9.98 16.98
C ARG A 214 -2.98 10.25 15.50
N THR A 215 -1.85 10.21 14.79
CA THR A 215 -1.79 10.09 13.33
C THR A 215 -1.62 8.62 13.00
N HIS A 216 -2.56 8.00 12.30
CA HIS A 216 -2.49 6.61 11.88
C HIS A 216 -2.37 6.53 10.34
N LEU A 217 -1.24 6.03 9.85
CA LEU A 217 -0.88 5.99 8.44
C LEU A 217 -0.78 4.53 7.97
N VAL A 218 -1.45 4.23 6.87
CA VAL A 218 -1.39 2.94 6.17
C VAL A 218 -0.91 3.21 4.75
N CYS A 219 0.16 2.55 4.31
CA CYS A 219 0.65 2.64 2.94
C CYS A 219 0.65 1.27 2.27
N ASN A 220 -0.04 1.15 1.14
CA ASN A 220 -0.09 -0.06 0.33
C ASN A 220 0.89 0.04 -0.85
N TYR A 221 1.63 -1.04 -1.11
CA TYR A 221 2.71 -1.12 -2.08
C TYR A 221 2.45 -2.17 -3.15
N GLY A 222 2.68 -1.80 -4.42
CA GLY A 222 2.34 -2.62 -5.57
C GLY A 222 3.43 -2.69 -6.65
N PRO A 223 3.78 -3.88 -7.17
CA PRO A 223 3.52 -5.20 -6.60
C PRO A 223 4.11 -5.35 -5.18
N ARG A 224 3.62 -6.31 -4.39
CA ARG A 224 4.13 -6.64 -3.06
C ARG A 224 5.64 -6.95 -3.10
N GLY A 225 6.37 -6.39 -2.13
CA GLY A 225 7.73 -6.77 -1.79
C GLY A 225 7.81 -7.78 -0.64
N ASN A 226 8.98 -7.91 -0.01
CA ASN A 226 9.20 -8.79 1.14
C ASN A 226 8.77 -10.24 0.88
N TRP A 227 9.03 -10.72 -0.34
CA TRP A 227 8.88 -12.13 -0.67
C TRP A 227 10.04 -12.92 -0.07
N ILE A 228 9.73 -13.89 0.78
CA ILE A 228 10.75 -14.78 1.36
C ILE A 228 11.45 -15.51 0.20
N GLY A 229 12.78 -15.51 0.20
CA GLY A 229 13.59 -16.13 -0.85
C GLY A 229 13.95 -15.20 -2.01
N GLU A 230 13.22 -14.10 -2.20
CA GLU A 230 13.44 -13.19 -3.33
C GLU A 230 14.48 -12.11 -3.01
N PRO A 231 15.13 -11.53 -4.04
CA PRO A 231 16.02 -10.40 -3.85
C PRO A 231 15.23 -9.12 -3.55
N MET A 232 15.65 -8.40 -2.51
CA MET A 232 15.14 -7.07 -2.18
C MET A 232 15.40 -6.08 -3.31
N LEU A 233 16.58 -6.14 -3.93
CA LEU A 233 16.95 -5.30 -5.06
C LEU A 233 17.95 -6.00 -5.98
N ASN A 234 17.98 -5.60 -7.25
CA ASN A 234 18.99 -6.06 -8.20
C ASN A 234 20.28 -5.26 -8.01
N ILE A 235 21.31 -5.90 -7.48
CA ILE A 235 22.62 -5.28 -7.20
C ILE A 235 23.32 -4.93 -8.52
N LYS A 236 23.75 -3.67 -8.68
CA LYS A 236 24.63 -3.27 -9.80
C LYS A 236 26.07 -3.59 -9.45
N LYS A 237 26.65 -4.65 -10.05
CA LYS A 237 28.10 -4.91 -9.96
C LYS A 237 28.87 -3.65 -10.41
N ILE A 238 29.93 -3.29 -9.69
CA ILE A 238 30.93 -2.35 -10.19
C ILE A 238 31.76 -3.15 -11.19
N ILE A 239 31.60 -2.87 -12.48
CA ILE A 239 32.56 -3.32 -13.48
C ILE A 239 33.73 -2.34 -13.34
N TYR A 240 34.80 -2.76 -12.68
CA TYR A 240 36.08 -2.08 -12.85
C TYR A 240 36.48 -2.30 -14.30
N LEU A 241 36.29 -1.28 -15.15
CA LEU A 241 36.98 -1.24 -16.42
C LEU A 241 38.46 -1.11 -16.07
N ASN A 242 39.20 -2.21 -16.16
CA ASN A 242 40.66 -2.19 -16.15
C ASN A 242 41.11 -1.23 -17.26
N GLN A 243 41.48 0.00 -16.90
CA GLN A 243 42.15 0.93 -17.80
C GLN A 243 43.62 0.50 -18.02
N ASN A 244 43.84 -0.75 -18.39
CA ASN A 244 45.10 -1.18 -18.98
C ASN A 244 45.00 -1.01 -20.50
N ILE A 245 44.91 0.24 -20.95
CA ILE A 245 45.20 0.56 -22.35
C ILE A 245 46.72 0.57 -22.48
N ARG A 246 47.16 -0.56 -23.02
CA ARG A 246 48.46 -0.87 -23.63
C ARG A 246 49.21 0.39 -24.09
N ARG A 247 50.39 0.64 -23.50
CA ARG A 247 51.48 1.27 -24.22
C ARG A 247 51.84 0.34 -25.37
N PHE A 248 51.57 0.76 -26.60
CA PHE A 248 52.19 0.17 -27.78
C PHE A 248 53.42 1.00 -28.15
N PRO A 249 54.46 0.34 -28.70
CA PRO A 249 55.84 0.82 -28.73
C PRO A 249 56.05 2.06 -29.59
#